data_AF-A0A229RM15-F1
#
_entry.id   AF-A0A229RM15-F1
#
_cell.length_a   1.000
_cell.length_b   1.000
_cell.length_c   1.000
_cell.angle_alpha   90.00
_cell.angle_beta   90.00
_cell.angle_gamma   90.00
#
_symmetry.space_group_name_H-M   'P 1'
#
loop_
_entity.id
_entity.type
_entity.pdbx_description
1 polymer ?
#
loop_
_entity_poly.entity_id
_entity_poly.type
_entity_poly.pdbx_seq_one_letter_code
_entity_poly.pdbx_strand_id
1 'polypeptide(L)'
;MISQVDEALCRLIAPHLPEGTVVRLDPPKPTWQTGTPVSSVDLFLFALHGAGTGTGAVRAKRCELSYLITARADKVRDEHTLLDSSLRVLLGTEFLVVDERPLRLAIGKTDPTGLWVSLGLPARAAFVVTVTAEYRD
;
A
#
# COMPACT_ATOMS: atom_id res chain seq x y z
N MET A 1 11.12 -8.07 -7.78
CA MET A 1 11.07 -7.25 -6.55
C MET A 1 9.71 -6.61 -6.36
N ILE A 2 9.21 -5.73 -7.25
CA ILE A 2 7.87 -5.10 -7.09
C ILE A 2 6.78 -6.15 -6.85
N SER A 3 6.63 -7.12 -7.75
CA SER A 3 5.62 -8.18 -7.63
C SER A 3 5.72 -9.01 -6.34
N GLN A 4 6.92 -9.17 -5.79
CA GLN A 4 7.17 -9.95 -4.58
C GLN A 4 6.85 -9.13 -3.33
N VAL A 5 7.12 -7.81 -3.37
CA VAL A 5 6.67 -6.86 -2.34
C VAL A 5 5.15 -6.78 -2.32
N ASP A 6 4.52 -6.68 -3.50
CA ASP A 6 3.07 -6.67 -3.66
C ASP A 6 2.43 -7.91 -3.01
N GLU A 7 2.95 -9.10 -3.36
CA GLU A 7 2.46 -10.36 -2.81
C GLU A 7 2.69 -10.45 -1.29
N ALA A 8 3.87 -10.03 -0.81
CA ALA A 8 4.17 -10.05 0.62
C ALA A 8 3.28 -9.10 1.42
N LEU A 9 2.97 -7.91 0.91
CA LEU A 9 2.01 -6.98 1.52
C LEU A 9 0.60 -7.57 1.55
N CYS A 10 0.16 -8.18 0.44
CA CYS A 10 -1.13 -8.86 0.38
C CYS A 10 -1.22 -9.97 1.43
N ARG A 11 -0.20 -10.82 1.54
CA ARG A 11 -0.12 -11.91 2.53
C ARG A 11 -0.02 -11.40 3.96
N LEU A 12 0.60 -10.25 4.18
CA LEU A 12 0.68 -9.61 5.50
C LEU A 12 -0.70 -9.10 5.95
N ILE A 13 -1.46 -8.46 5.05
CA ILE A 13 -2.72 -7.80 5.42
C ILE A 13 -3.90 -8.78 5.43
N ALA A 14 -4.02 -9.64 4.42
CA ALA A 14 -5.21 -10.46 4.19
C ALA A 14 -5.69 -11.30 5.41
N PRO A 15 -4.80 -11.94 6.20
CA PRO A 15 -5.22 -12.75 7.35
C PRO A 15 -5.92 -11.97 8.47
N HIS A 16 -5.81 -10.64 8.48
CA HIS A 16 -6.35 -9.78 9.53
C HIS A 16 -7.63 -9.05 9.12
N LEU A 17 -8.14 -9.33 7.92
CA LEU A 17 -9.37 -8.76 7.41
C LEU A 17 -10.56 -9.69 7.68
N PRO A 18 -11.78 -9.15 7.78
CA PRO A 18 -13.00 -9.96 7.87
C PRO A 18 -13.12 -10.94 6.71
N GLU A 19 -13.74 -12.08 6.97
CA GLU A 19 -14.01 -13.09 5.95
C GLU A 19 -14.75 -12.50 4.74
N GLY A 20 -14.36 -12.92 3.53
CA GLY A 20 -14.92 -12.40 2.28
C GLY A 20 -14.32 -11.06 1.83
N THR A 21 -13.43 -10.44 2.61
CA THR A 21 -12.69 -9.25 2.18
C THR A 21 -11.56 -9.63 1.22
N VAL A 22 -11.44 -8.90 0.12
CA VAL A 22 -10.37 -9.12 -0.86
C VAL A 22 -9.28 -8.05 -0.76
N VAL A 23 -8.03 -8.46 -0.92
CA VAL A 23 -6.89 -7.54 -1.06
C VAL A 23 -6.53 -7.42 -2.53
N ARG A 24 -6.42 -6.20 -3.06
CA ARG A 24 -6.20 -5.93 -4.49
C ARG A 24 -5.01 -5.00 -4.71
N LEU A 25 -4.36 -5.14 -5.85
CA LEU A 25 -3.29 -4.26 -6.32
C LEU A 25 -3.84 -3.30 -7.38
N ASP A 26 -4.91 -2.59 -7.02
CA ASP A 26 -5.65 -1.71 -7.92
C ASP A 26 -5.51 -0.26 -7.47
N PRO A 27 -5.50 0.72 -8.41
CA PRO A 27 -5.74 2.11 -8.04
C PRO A 27 -7.12 2.24 -7.40
N PRO A 28 -7.33 3.22 -6.49
CA PRO A 28 -8.66 3.49 -6.00
C PRO A 28 -9.59 3.83 -7.17
N LYS A 29 -10.74 3.16 -7.23
CA LYS A 29 -11.73 3.32 -8.31
C LYS A 29 -12.92 4.16 -7.84
N PRO A 30 -13.53 4.96 -8.72
CA PRO A 30 -14.83 5.56 -8.47
C PRO A 30 -15.86 4.48 -8.10
N THR A 31 -16.77 4.79 -7.18
CA THR A 31 -17.78 3.84 -6.68
C THR A 31 -18.74 3.31 -7.75
N TRP A 32 -18.88 4.00 -8.87
CA TRP A 32 -19.74 3.59 -9.99
C TRP A 32 -19.07 2.62 -10.99
N GLN A 33 -17.74 2.44 -10.92
CA GLN A 33 -17.00 1.54 -11.82
C GLN A 33 -16.79 0.13 -11.26
N THR A 34 -17.29 -0.16 -10.07
CA THR A 34 -17.10 -1.46 -9.41
C THR A 34 -18.36 -2.31 -9.55
N GLY A 35 -18.32 -3.28 -10.46
CA GLY A 35 -19.44 -4.18 -10.77
C GLY A 35 -19.82 -5.22 -9.69
N THR A 36 -19.07 -5.30 -8.59
CA THR A 36 -19.34 -6.26 -7.49
C THR A 36 -19.16 -5.61 -6.12
N PRO A 37 -20.14 -5.74 -5.20
CA PRO A 37 -20.13 -5.16 -3.86
C PRO A 37 -19.30 -6.01 -2.89
N VAL A 38 -18.03 -6.25 -3.23
CA VAL A 38 -17.12 -7.02 -2.38
C VAL A 38 -16.27 -6.03 -1.60
N SER A 39 -16.28 -6.15 -0.28
CA SER A 39 -15.40 -5.40 0.62
C SER A 39 -13.95 -5.62 0.21
N SER A 40 -13.18 -4.55 0.06
CA SER A 40 -11.79 -4.66 -0.37
C SER A 40 -10.84 -3.71 0.33
N VAL A 41 -9.59 -4.13 0.43
CA VAL A 41 -8.44 -3.27 0.70
C VAL A 41 -7.64 -3.19 -0.59
N ASP A 42 -7.55 -2.00 -1.16
CA ASP A 42 -6.84 -1.76 -2.42
C ASP A 42 -5.47 -1.11 -2.10
N LEU A 43 -4.39 -1.71 -2.59
CA LEU A 43 -3.00 -1.27 -2.49
C LEU A 43 -2.57 -0.69 -3.83
N PHE A 44 -2.39 0.62 -3.87
CA PHE A 44 -1.99 1.32 -5.08
C PHE A 44 -0.54 1.80 -4.99
N LEU A 45 0.37 1.18 -5.73
CA LEU A 45 1.74 1.67 -5.89
C LEU A 45 1.72 2.98 -6.72
N PHE A 46 1.89 4.12 -6.06
CA PHE A 46 1.78 5.43 -6.71
C PHE A 46 3.14 6.11 -6.93
N ALA A 47 4.19 5.66 -6.24
CA ALA A 47 5.53 6.20 -6.43
C ALA A 47 6.62 5.15 -6.21
N LEU A 48 7.69 5.25 -7.00
CA LEU A 48 8.92 4.49 -6.88
C LEU A 48 10.09 5.47 -6.96
N HIS A 49 10.87 5.58 -5.89
CA HIS A 49 12.03 6.46 -5.85
C HIS A 49 13.31 5.66 -5.63
N GLY A 50 14.38 6.02 -6.35
CA GLY A 50 15.73 5.60 -5.98
C GLY A 50 16.17 6.34 -4.72
N ALA A 51 16.50 5.61 -3.66
CA ALA A 51 17.07 6.18 -2.45
C ALA A 51 18.60 6.12 -2.53
N GLY A 52 19.23 7.26 -2.81
CA GLY A 52 20.69 7.37 -2.91
C GLY A 52 21.12 8.80 -3.24
N THR A 53 22.31 9.20 -2.82
CA THR A 53 22.84 10.57 -2.97
C THR A 53 23.40 10.87 -4.38
N GLY A 54 23.16 10.02 -5.38
CA GLY A 54 23.75 10.15 -6.71
C GLY A 54 22.86 10.93 -7.68
N THR A 55 23.32 12.08 -8.17
CA THR A 55 22.70 12.90 -9.23
C THR A 55 22.93 12.34 -10.65
N GLY A 56 23.14 11.04 -10.79
CA GLY A 56 23.42 10.39 -12.08
C GLY A 56 22.92 8.95 -12.07
N ALA A 57 22.76 8.38 -13.26
CA ALA A 57 22.22 7.04 -13.56
C ALA A 57 23.01 5.84 -12.96
N VAL A 58 23.66 6.02 -11.80
CA VAL A 58 24.19 4.94 -10.97
C VAL A 58 23.00 4.26 -10.32
N ARG A 59 22.84 2.95 -10.58
CA ARG A 59 21.86 2.05 -9.93
C ARG A 59 21.67 2.48 -8.47
N ALA A 60 20.50 3.04 -8.15
CA ALA A 60 20.20 3.36 -6.77
C ALA A 60 20.31 2.05 -5.96
N LYS A 61 21.26 1.99 -5.02
CA LYS A 61 21.47 0.81 -4.16
C LYS A 61 20.29 0.55 -3.24
N ARG A 62 19.35 1.48 -3.19
CA ARG A 62 18.13 1.38 -2.40
C ARG A 62 16.99 1.94 -3.23
N CYS A 63 15.82 1.30 -3.16
CA CYS A 63 14.59 1.78 -3.76
C CYS A 63 13.49 1.85 -2.72
N GLU A 64 12.67 2.89 -2.79
CA GLU A 64 11.50 3.10 -1.96
C GLU A 64 10.25 2.98 -2.82
N LEU A 65 9.37 2.06 -2.41
CA LEU A 65 8.05 1.82 -3.00
C LEU A 65 7.00 2.44 -2.09
N SER A 66 6.16 3.33 -2.62
CA SER A 66 5.10 3.99 -1.85
C SER A 66 3.73 3.53 -2.31
N TYR A 67 3.00 2.90 -1.39
CA TYR A 67 1.67 2.36 -1.60
C TYR A 67 0.63 3.22 -0.88
N LEU A 68 -0.42 3.61 -1.60
CA LEU A 68 -1.63 4.17 -1.01
C LEU A 68 -2.56 3.01 -0.66
N ILE A 69 -2.91 2.88 0.62
CA ILE A 69 -3.82 1.87 1.13
C ILE A 69 -5.20 2.50 1.29
N THR A 70 -6.19 1.94 0.59
CA THR A 70 -7.57 2.40 0.64
C THR A 70 -8.50 1.22 0.94
N ALA A 71 -9.70 1.51 1.44
CA ALA A 71 -10.71 0.49 1.69
C ALA A 71 -12.03 0.82 1.02
N ARG A 72 -12.79 -0.23 0.70
CA ARG A 72 -14.13 -0.16 0.15
C ARG A 72 -15.05 -1.11 0.91
N ALA A 73 -16.21 -0.62 1.29
CA ALA A 73 -17.28 -1.39 1.90
C ALA A 73 -18.62 -0.66 1.67
N ASP A 74 -19.74 -1.30 2.02
CA ASP A 74 -21.06 -0.71 1.88
C ASP A 74 -21.27 0.53 2.77
N LYS A 75 -20.56 0.60 3.91
CA LYS A 75 -20.64 1.69 4.87
C LYS A 75 -19.25 2.24 5.15
N VAL A 76 -19.15 3.56 5.30
CA VAL A 76 -17.90 4.26 5.66
C VAL A 76 -17.29 3.74 6.96
N ARG A 77 -18.13 3.36 7.93
CA ARG A 77 -17.64 2.75 9.19
C ARG A 77 -16.90 1.43 8.93
N ASP A 78 -17.37 0.65 7.98
CA ASP A 78 -16.79 -0.64 7.63
C ASP A 78 -15.49 -0.40 6.85
N GLU A 79 -15.43 0.61 5.97
CA GLU A 79 -14.18 1.08 5.34
C GLU A 79 -13.13 1.44 6.41
N HIS A 80 -13.51 2.20 7.43
CA HIS A 80 -12.61 2.53 8.54
C HIS A 80 -12.17 1.30 9.34
N THR A 81 -13.04 0.31 9.51
CA THR A 81 -12.71 -0.94 10.19
C THR A 81 -11.66 -1.73 9.41
N LEU A 82 -11.80 -1.81 8.09
CA LEU A 82 -10.82 -2.45 7.20
C LEU A 82 -9.46 -1.72 7.24
N LEU A 83 -9.48 -0.38 7.23
CA LEU A 83 -8.27 0.43 7.35
C LEU A 83 -7.60 0.28 8.72
N ASP A 84 -8.37 0.25 9.81
CA ASP A 84 -7.86 0.07 11.17
C ASP A 84 -7.19 -1.31 11.33
N SER A 85 -7.85 -2.38 10.86
CA SER A 85 -7.26 -3.73 10.82
C SER A 85 -5.94 -3.76 10.05
N SER A 86 -5.92 -3.17 8.86
CA SER A 86 -4.71 -3.11 8.02
C SER A 86 -3.59 -2.31 8.69
N LEU A 87 -3.92 -1.14 9.23
CA LEU A 87 -2.98 -0.22 9.87
C LEU A 87 -2.34 -0.84 11.11
N ARG A 88 -3.10 -1.53 11.96
CA ARG A 88 -2.57 -2.18 13.17
C ARG A 88 -1.49 -3.21 12.86
N VAL A 89 -1.71 -4.03 11.83
CA VAL A 89 -0.74 -5.05 11.39
C VAL A 89 0.54 -4.38 10.88
N LEU A 90 0.38 -3.34 10.05
CA LEU A 90 1.51 -2.62 9.47
C LEU A 90 2.30 -1.83 10.51
N LEU A 91 1.63 -1.24 11.51
CA LEU A 91 2.30 -0.60 12.65
C LEU A 91 3.08 -1.60 13.51
N GLY A 92 2.60 -2.84 13.61
CA GLY A 92 3.30 -3.93 14.31
C GLY A 92 4.44 -4.55 13.50
N THR A 93 4.65 -4.16 12.25
CA THR A 93 5.59 -4.80 11.33
C THR A 93 6.69 -3.82 10.90
N GLU A 94 7.89 -3.95 11.46
CA GLU A 94 9.03 -3.13 11.03
C GLU A 94 9.68 -3.63 9.73
N PHE A 95 9.66 -4.95 9.50
CA PHE A 95 10.30 -5.59 8.36
C PHE A 95 9.35 -6.51 7.62
N LEU A 96 9.29 -6.34 6.30
CA LEU A 96 8.61 -7.23 5.37
C LEU A 96 9.63 -8.19 4.77
N VAL A 97 9.48 -9.50 5.01
CA VAL A 97 10.41 -10.50 4.45
C VAL A 97 9.99 -10.84 3.03
N VAL A 98 10.90 -10.64 2.08
CA VAL A 98 10.70 -10.93 0.65
C VAL A 98 11.93 -11.70 0.14
N ASP A 99 11.73 -12.91 -0.40
CA ASP A 99 12.80 -13.82 -0.81
C ASP A 99 13.91 -13.99 0.25
N GLU A 100 13.54 -14.26 1.50
CA GLU A 100 14.47 -14.37 2.64
C GLU A 100 15.24 -13.07 2.99
N ARG A 101 14.86 -11.92 2.40
CA ARG A 101 15.48 -10.61 2.67
C ARG A 101 14.52 -9.71 3.44
N PRO A 102 14.94 -9.14 4.58
CA PRO A 102 14.12 -8.16 5.29
C PRO A 102 14.16 -6.82 4.56
N LEU A 103 12.99 -6.35 4.14
CA LEU A 103 12.78 -5.02 3.58
C LEU A 103 12.18 -4.13 4.67
N ARG A 104 12.64 -2.89 4.80
CA ARG A 104 12.11 -2.01 5.84
C ARG A 104 10.72 -1.51 5.43
N LEU A 105 9.74 -1.69 6.30
CA LEU A 105 8.38 -1.21 6.15
C LEU A 105 8.16 -0.02 7.09
N ALA A 106 7.49 1.01 6.62
CA ALA A 106 7.12 2.16 7.44
C ALA A 106 5.78 2.75 6.99
N ILE A 107 5.10 3.44 7.91
CA ILE A 107 3.96 4.28 7.55
C ILE A 107 4.51 5.60 6.97
N GLY A 108 4.11 5.90 5.75
CA GLY A 108 4.48 7.11 5.04
C GLY A 108 3.91 8.35 5.74
N LYS A 109 4.67 9.44 5.75
CA LYS A 109 4.25 10.75 6.28
C LYS A 109 3.43 11.57 5.28
N THR A 110 3.30 11.07 4.05
CA THR A 110 2.61 11.76 2.96
C THR A 110 1.12 11.85 3.24
N ASP A 111 0.59 13.07 3.24
CA ASP A 111 -0.84 13.30 3.24
C ASP A 111 -1.44 12.82 1.91
N PRO A 112 -2.34 11.80 1.92
CA PRO A 112 -2.92 11.26 0.70
C PRO A 112 -3.92 12.22 0.04
N THR A 113 -4.31 13.34 0.69
CA THR A 113 -5.27 14.31 0.15
C THR A 113 -4.88 14.83 -1.23
N GLY A 114 -3.60 15.15 -1.43
CA GLY A 114 -3.10 15.59 -2.73
C GLY A 114 -3.23 14.52 -3.82
N LEU A 115 -3.01 13.24 -3.46
CA LEU A 115 -3.13 12.12 -4.40
C LEU A 115 -4.58 11.92 -4.85
N TRP A 116 -5.54 12.05 -3.95
CA TRP A 116 -6.96 11.96 -4.29
C TRP A 116 -7.38 13.01 -5.33
N VAL A 117 -6.93 14.25 -5.15
CA VAL A 117 -7.19 15.35 -6.10
C VAL A 117 -6.59 15.03 -7.47
N SER A 118 -5.34 14.57 -7.52
CA SER A 118 -4.68 14.21 -8.78
C SER A 118 -5.35 13.04 -9.51
N LEU A 119 -6.03 12.15 -8.77
CA LEU A 119 -6.80 11.04 -9.33
C LEU A 119 -8.21 11.44 -9.80
N GLY A 120 -8.63 12.70 -9.57
CA GLY A 120 -9.98 13.16 -9.87
C GLY A 120 -11.05 12.48 -9.01
N LEU A 121 -10.67 11.99 -7.83
CA LEU A 121 -11.53 11.25 -6.92
C LEU A 121 -11.84 12.08 -5.67
N PRO A 122 -13.02 11.90 -5.06
CA PRO A 122 -13.30 12.51 -3.76
C PRO A 122 -12.32 11.97 -2.72
N ALA A 123 -11.83 12.86 -1.86
CA ALA A 123 -10.95 12.46 -0.76
C ALA A 123 -11.67 11.45 0.16
N ARG A 124 -10.96 10.36 0.48
CA ARG A 124 -11.42 9.29 1.38
C ARG A 124 -10.32 8.92 2.36
N ALA A 125 -10.71 8.26 3.44
CA ALA A 125 -9.76 7.73 4.41
C ALA A 125 -8.78 6.77 3.72
N ALA A 126 -7.49 7.02 3.91
CA ALA A 126 -6.40 6.25 3.36
C ALA A 126 -5.13 6.55 4.17
N PHE A 127 -4.13 5.71 4.01
CA PHE A 127 -2.80 5.97 4.54
C PHE A 127 -1.74 5.44 3.58
N VAL A 128 -0.52 5.94 3.71
CA VAL A 128 0.61 5.53 2.87
C VAL A 128 1.49 4.54 3.62
N VAL A 129 1.95 3.51 2.92
CA VAL A 129 3.00 2.59 3.38
C VAL A 129 4.19 2.76 2.45
N THR A 130 5.40 2.81 3.02
CA THR A 130 6.63 2.76 2.26
C THR A 130 7.37 1.45 2.54
N VAL A 131 7.86 0.82 1.47
CA VAL A 131 8.74 -0.34 1.54
C VAL A 131 10.08 0.05 0.94
N THR A 132 11.12 0.00 1.75
CA THR A 132 12.50 0.22 1.31
C THR A 132 13.17 -1.12 1.07
N ALA A 133 13.65 -1.33 -0.15
CA ALA A 133 14.56 -2.42 -0.47
C ALA A 133 15.98 -1.91 -0.72
N GLU A 134 16.97 -2.64 -0.21
CA GLU A 134 18.39 -2.40 -0.48
C GLU A 134 18.93 -3.52 -1.37
N TYR A 135 19.52 -3.17 -2.50
CA TYR A 135 20.22 -4.09 -3.38
C TYR A 135 21.70 -4.13 -2.98
N ARG A 136 22.16 -5.29 -2.52
CA ARG A 136 23.59 -5.60 -2.43
C ARG A 136 23.97 -6.34 -3.71
N ASP A 137 24.95 -5.80 -4.43
CA ASP A 137 25.55 -6.45 -5.61
C ASP A 137 26.13 -7.83 -5.25
#